data_AF-A0A4D6WWF3-F1
#
_entry.id   AF-A0A4D6WWF3-F1
#
_cell.length_a   1.000
_cell.length_b   1.000
_cell.length_c   1.000
_cell.angle_alpha   90.00
_cell.angle_beta   90.00
_cell.angle_gamma   90.00
#
_symmetry.space_group_name_H-M   'P 1'
#
loop_
_entity.id
_entity.type
_entity.pdbx_description
1 polymer ?
#
loop_
_entity_poly.entity_id
_entity_poly.type
_entity_poly.pdbx_seq_one_letter_code
_entity_poly.pdbx_strand_id
1 'polypeptide(L)'
;MNHYLNKCIEKVIIRNKLSSILIAISGGQDSLCLIQLIDNFMQNYNVLQSIEYIYIDHQWKKDSEKQIEHLINYISNTGKNLCIYQLNSILLSEGKAREHRYHIIINHAVKYKYQAIITAHTKTDRIETFFQNLIKGTSIDGATSLTISRKLSNKLYLMRPLIDIDRVDISWFCRKYCLPIWSDLTNYYLYIKRNRIRYELIPYLNNYFNNKVNDNLTHFLDRSNQENEYLKQNTLKLYISSRHSKYIALNYTVVITQHYALQSRILQLFFYHNFNLLITNTMIIQLIKAFCKKNTNIKILQWRNLKIYLNNLWIYIR
;
A
#
# COMPACT_ATOMS: atom_id res chain seq x y z
N MET A 1 -7.08 1.56 22.82
CA MET A 1 -7.31 1.29 21.39
C MET A 1 -8.46 2.10 20.77
N ASN A 2 -9.68 2.10 21.33
CA ASN A 2 -10.82 2.89 20.81
C ASN A 2 -10.46 4.37 20.52
N HIS A 3 -9.84 5.07 21.47
CA HIS A 3 -9.42 6.46 21.28
C HIS A 3 -8.39 6.66 20.13
N TYR A 4 -7.43 5.74 19.98
CA TYR A 4 -6.46 5.79 18.88
C TYR A 4 -7.14 5.60 17.53
N LEU A 5 -8.04 4.60 17.45
CA LEU A 5 -8.83 4.34 16.26
C LEU A 5 -9.68 5.56 15.90
N ASN A 6 -10.44 6.09 16.86
CA ASN A 6 -11.32 7.23 16.65
C ASN A 6 -10.51 8.39 16.05
N LYS A 7 -9.33 8.72 16.62
CA LYS A 7 -8.45 9.73 16.03
C LYS A 7 -8.01 9.42 14.60
N CYS A 8 -7.69 8.17 14.28
CA CYS A 8 -7.29 7.77 12.93
C CYS A 8 -8.44 7.85 11.93
N ILE A 9 -9.61 7.37 12.33
CA ILE A 9 -10.84 7.40 11.53
C ILE A 9 -11.32 8.84 11.35
N GLU A 10 -11.40 9.64 12.41
CA GLU A 10 -11.77 11.06 12.38
C GLU A 10 -10.89 11.86 11.42
N LYS A 11 -9.56 11.69 11.50
CA LYS A 11 -8.60 12.39 10.64
C LYS A 11 -8.83 12.18 9.15
N VAL A 12 -9.43 11.06 8.74
CA VAL A 12 -9.65 10.74 7.32
C VAL A 12 -11.12 10.80 6.95
N ILE A 13 -12.00 10.11 7.68
CA ILE A 13 -13.43 10.04 7.38
C ILE A 13 -14.10 11.41 7.60
N ILE A 14 -13.95 12.00 8.80
CA ILE A 14 -14.62 13.28 9.11
C ILE A 14 -13.98 14.41 8.29
N ARG A 15 -12.65 14.50 8.27
CA ARG A 15 -11.94 15.56 7.53
C ARG A 15 -12.27 15.58 6.03
N ASN A 16 -12.42 14.41 5.40
CA ASN A 16 -12.74 14.31 3.97
C ASN A 16 -14.24 14.11 3.71
N LYS A 17 -15.10 14.20 4.75
CA LYS A 17 -16.56 14.02 4.67
C LYS A 17 -16.95 12.73 3.95
N LEU A 18 -16.27 11.63 4.27
CA LEU A 18 -16.56 10.32 3.70
C LEU A 18 -17.79 9.74 4.42
N SER A 19 -18.79 9.28 3.67
CA SER A 19 -20.03 8.70 4.18
C SER A 19 -20.22 7.23 3.81
N SER A 20 -19.35 6.68 2.95
CA SER A 20 -19.44 5.30 2.47
C SER A 20 -18.12 4.55 2.59
N ILE A 21 -18.13 3.41 3.29
CA ILE A 21 -16.93 2.60 3.50
C ILE A 21 -17.12 1.13 3.17
N LEU A 22 -16.07 0.53 2.63
CA LEU A 22 -15.95 -0.90 2.37
C LEU A 22 -14.86 -1.46 3.30
N ILE A 23 -15.18 -2.47 4.09
CA ILE A 23 -14.26 -3.05 5.08
C ILE A 23 -13.82 -4.43 4.59
N ALA A 24 -12.55 -4.58 4.24
CA ALA A 24 -12.01 -5.85 3.81
C ALA A 24 -11.64 -6.72 5.02
N ILE A 25 -12.25 -7.89 5.11
CA ILE A 25 -12.12 -8.80 6.25
C ILE A 25 -11.50 -10.13 5.83
N SER A 26 -10.99 -10.87 6.82
CA SER A 26 -10.47 -12.23 6.62
C SER A 26 -11.01 -13.24 7.63
N GLY A 27 -11.78 -12.83 8.64
CA GLY A 27 -12.24 -13.69 9.75
C GLY A 27 -11.21 -13.91 10.85
N GLY A 28 -9.95 -13.50 10.64
CA GLY A 28 -8.91 -13.54 11.67
C GLY A 28 -9.07 -12.42 12.73
N GLN A 29 -8.27 -12.53 13.79
CA GLN A 29 -8.29 -11.61 14.94
C GLN A 29 -8.26 -10.12 14.58
N ASP A 30 -7.39 -9.72 13.65
CA ASP A 30 -7.21 -8.31 13.32
C ASP A 30 -8.48 -7.76 12.64
N SER A 31 -9.13 -8.59 11.79
CA SER A 31 -10.36 -8.21 11.11
C SER A 31 -11.55 -8.10 12.08
N LEU A 32 -11.69 -9.01 13.03
CA LEU A 32 -12.76 -8.93 14.03
C LEU A 32 -12.55 -7.77 14.99
N CYS A 33 -11.30 -7.51 15.39
CA CYS A 33 -10.92 -6.33 16.13
C CYS A 33 -11.34 -5.06 15.38
N LEU A 34 -11.01 -4.96 14.09
CA LEU A 34 -11.41 -3.83 13.25
C LEU A 34 -12.93 -3.65 13.17
N ILE A 35 -13.69 -4.75 13.02
CA ILE A 35 -15.15 -4.71 12.97
C ILE A 35 -15.71 -4.11 14.27
N GLN A 36 -15.32 -4.67 15.42
CA GLN A 36 -15.79 -4.19 16.73
C GLN A 36 -15.41 -2.72 16.98
N LEU A 37 -14.22 -2.33 16.53
CA LEU A 37 -13.71 -0.98 16.61
C LEU A 37 -14.52 0.02 15.78
N ILE A 38 -14.91 -0.36 14.55
CA ILE A 38 -15.79 0.45 13.70
C ILE A 38 -17.20 0.52 14.28
N ASP A 39 -17.70 -0.58 14.85
CA ASP A 39 -19.02 -0.61 15.47
C ASP A 39 -19.11 0.34 16.66
N ASN A 40 -18.09 0.33 17.53
CA ASN A 40 -17.97 1.29 18.63
C ASN A 40 -17.85 2.74 18.12
N PHE A 41 -17.17 2.97 16.99
CA PHE A 41 -17.08 4.31 16.40
C PHE A 41 -18.45 4.79 15.91
N MET A 42 -19.21 3.92 15.23
CA MET A 42 -20.53 4.24 14.70
C MET A 42 -21.55 4.60 15.77
N GLN A 43 -21.49 3.96 16.93
CA GLN A 43 -22.35 4.30 18.07
C GLN A 43 -22.12 5.73 18.59
N ASN A 44 -20.92 6.28 18.39
CA ASN A 44 -20.54 7.61 18.85
C ASN A 44 -20.67 8.69 17.75
N TYR A 45 -20.75 8.30 16.47
CA TYR A 45 -20.68 9.23 15.34
C TYR A 45 -21.62 8.82 14.20
N ASN A 46 -22.66 9.64 13.94
CA ASN A 46 -23.62 9.43 12.85
C ASN A 46 -23.14 9.96 11.48
N VAL A 47 -21.90 9.64 11.09
CA VAL A 47 -21.27 10.20 9.87
C VAL A 47 -21.32 9.23 8.68
N LEU A 48 -21.32 7.92 8.93
CA LEU A 48 -21.33 6.91 7.87
C LEU A 48 -22.77 6.50 7.53
N GLN A 49 -23.12 6.61 6.25
CA GLN A 49 -24.42 6.26 5.70
C GLN A 49 -24.43 4.85 5.11
N SER A 50 -23.29 4.37 4.60
CA SER A 50 -23.17 3.02 4.06
C SER A 50 -21.89 2.32 4.51
N ILE A 51 -22.06 1.07 4.96
CA ILE A 51 -20.99 0.19 5.38
C ILE A 51 -21.27 -1.19 4.79
N GLU A 52 -20.26 -1.77 4.16
CA GLU A 52 -20.29 -3.15 3.69
C GLU A 52 -18.97 -3.83 4.02
N TYR A 53 -19.06 -5.11 4.38
CA TYR A 53 -17.90 -5.98 4.53
C TYR A 53 -17.66 -6.73 3.23
N ILE A 54 -16.39 -6.93 2.89
CA ILE A 54 -15.99 -7.74 1.74
C ILE A 54 -15.00 -8.82 2.16
N TYR A 55 -15.30 -10.05 1.77
CA TYR A 55 -14.43 -11.21 1.94
C TYR A 55 -14.09 -11.80 0.57
N ILE A 56 -12.80 -12.11 0.35
CA ILE A 56 -12.32 -12.75 -0.86
C ILE A 56 -11.81 -14.14 -0.48
N ASP A 57 -12.54 -15.16 -0.89
CA ASP A 57 -12.15 -16.55 -0.75
C ASP A 57 -11.32 -17.01 -1.95
N HIS A 58 -10.06 -17.33 -1.68
CA HIS A 58 -9.12 -17.84 -2.69
C HIS A 58 -9.24 -19.35 -2.94
N GLN A 59 -10.13 -20.05 -2.22
CA GLN A 59 -10.35 -21.51 -2.31
C GLN A 59 -9.07 -22.33 -2.15
N TRP A 60 -8.12 -21.81 -1.38
CA TRP A 60 -6.84 -22.50 -1.11
C TRP A 60 -6.97 -23.68 -0.15
N LYS A 61 -8.10 -23.79 0.53
CA LYS A 61 -8.34 -24.83 1.52
C LYS A 61 -9.71 -25.45 1.36
N LYS A 62 -9.79 -26.70 1.80
CA LYS A 62 -11.03 -27.48 1.84
C LYS A 62 -12.03 -26.97 2.90
N ASP A 63 -11.57 -26.23 3.91
CA ASP A 63 -12.41 -25.67 4.98
C ASP A 63 -12.81 -24.20 4.75
N SER A 64 -12.53 -23.66 3.57
CA SER A 64 -12.93 -22.28 3.18
C SER A 64 -14.44 -22.04 3.33
N GLU A 65 -15.26 -23.04 3.04
CA GLU A 65 -16.72 -23.00 3.21
C GLU A 65 -17.13 -22.76 4.67
N LYS A 66 -16.46 -23.42 5.64
CA LYS A 66 -16.74 -23.22 7.06
C LYS A 66 -16.35 -21.82 7.53
N GLN A 67 -15.26 -21.27 6.99
CA GLN A 67 -14.85 -19.90 7.26
C GLN A 67 -15.86 -18.89 6.70
N ILE A 68 -16.44 -19.16 5.52
CA ILE A 68 -17.52 -18.37 4.94
C ILE A 68 -18.76 -18.42 5.83
N GLU A 69 -19.19 -19.61 6.24
CA GLU A 69 -20.34 -19.79 7.13
C GLU A 69 -20.16 -19.03 8.46
N HIS A 70 -18.97 -19.15 9.06
CA HIS A 70 -18.58 -18.41 10.26
C HIS A 70 -18.71 -16.89 10.09
N LEU A 71 -18.21 -16.37 8.96
CA LEU A 71 -18.29 -14.93 8.65
C LEU A 71 -19.72 -14.47 8.41
N ILE A 72 -20.54 -15.26 7.70
CA ILE A 72 -21.95 -14.95 7.46
C ILE A 72 -22.67 -14.84 8.81
N ASN A 73 -22.52 -15.85 9.68
CA ASN A 73 -23.17 -15.88 10.99
C ASN A 73 -22.72 -14.72 11.90
N TYR A 74 -21.44 -14.35 11.84
CA TYR A 74 -20.94 -13.23 12.63
C TYR A 74 -21.48 -11.87 12.11
N ILE A 75 -21.43 -11.64 10.79
CA ILE A 75 -21.83 -10.35 10.21
C ILE A 75 -23.35 -10.18 10.21
N SER A 76 -24.14 -11.25 10.03
CA SER A 76 -25.61 -11.19 10.11
C SER A 76 -26.07 -10.62 11.45
N ASN A 77 -25.39 -10.96 12.54
CA ASN A 77 -25.68 -10.44 13.88
C ASN A 77 -25.40 -8.94 14.04
N THR A 78 -24.59 -8.35 13.14
CA THR A 78 -24.29 -6.91 13.16
C THR A 78 -25.31 -6.07 12.39
N GLY A 79 -26.22 -6.69 11.62
CA GLY A 79 -27.20 -6.00 10.78
C GLY A 79 -26.60 -5.30 9.55
N LYS A 80 -25.38 -5.67 9.14
CA LYS A 80 -24.64 -5.05 8.03
C LYS A 80 -24.46 -6.01 6.86
N ASN A 81 -24.20 -5.46 5.67
CA ASN A 81 -24.02 -6.25 4.45
C ASN A 81 -22.64 -6.92 4.39
N LEU A 82 -22.61 -8.15 3.87
CA LEU A 82 -21.40 -8.90 3.57
C LEU A 82 -21.43 -9.32 2.09
N CYS A 83 -20.41 -8.91 1.35
CA CYS A 83 -20.13 -9.37 0.00
C CYS A 83 -19.03 -10.43 0.02
N ILE A 84 -19.26 -11.57 -0.63
CA ILE A 84 -18.30 -12.67 -0.72
C ILE A 84 -17.97 -12.92 -2.19
N TYR A 85 -16.67 -12.90 -2.50
CA TYR A 85 -16.14 -13.34 -3.79
C TYR A 85 -15.43 -14.67 -3.61
N GLN A 86 -15.94 -15.72 -4.23
CA GLN A 86 -15.26 -17.00 -4.34
C GLN A 86 -14.52 -17.08 -5.67
N LEU A 87 -13.23 -17.41 -5.63
CA LEU A 87 -12.39 -17.47 -6.82
C LEU A 87 -12.22 -18.92 -7.28
N ASN A 88 -12.62 -19.17 -8.53
CA ASN A 88 -12.57 -20.51 -9.13
C ASN A 88 -11.15 -20.96 -9.52
N SER A 89 -10.14 -20.09 -9.40
CA SER A 89 -8.76 -20.40 -9.79
C SER A 89 -7.80 -20.24 -8.61
N ILE A 90 -7.10 -21.32 -8.27
CA ILE A 90 -6.05 -21.32 -7.26
C ILE A 90 -4.84 -20.56 -7.82
N LEU A 91 -4.57 -19.39 -7.26
CA LEU A 91 -3.37 -18.62 -7.60
C LEU A 91 -2.13 -19.29 -7.00
N LEU A 92 -1.07 -19.41 -7.82
CA LEU A 92 0.16 -20.16 -7.49
C LEU A 92 1.05 -19.52 -6.41
N SER A 93 0.76 -18.30 -5.95
CA SER A 93 1.56 -17.64 -4.90
C SER A 93 0.76 -16.65 -4.05
N GLU A 94 1.17 -16.49 -2.79
CA GLU A 94 0.60 -15.51 -1.84
C GLU A 94 0.70 -14.07 -2.34
N GLY A 95 1.79 -13.73 -3.04
CA GLY A 95 1.93 -12.42 -3.67
C GLY A 95 0.83 -12.16 -4.71
N LYS A 96 0.64 -13.10 -5.64
CA LYS A 96 -0.38 -12.98 -6.69
C LYS A 96 -1.80 -13.00 -6.12
N ALA A 97 -2.06 -13.85 -5.13
CA ALA A 97 -3.35 -13.87 -4.41
C ALA A 97 -3.65 -12.52 -3.75
N ARG A 98 -2.66 -11.92 -3.09
CA ARG A 98 -2.81 -10.60 -2.46
C ARG A 98 -3.06 -9.50 -3.49
N GLU A 99 -2.33 -9.48 -4.60
CA GLU A 99 -2.56 -8.53 -5.70
C GLU A 99 -3.99 -8.67 -6.24
N HIS A 100 -4.41 -9.90 -6.56
CA HIS A 100 -5.75 -10.19 -7.06
C HIS A 100 -6.84 -9.77 -6.08
N ARG A 101 -6.66 -10.04 -4.78
CA ARG A 101 -7.56 -9.60 -3.72
C ARG A 101 -7.72 -8.09 -3.69
N TYR A 102 -6.62 -7.34 -3.74
CA TYR A 102 -6.69 -5.88 -3.78
C TYR A 102 -7.38 -5.38 -5.05
N HIS A 103 -7.13 -6.00 -6.20
CA HIS A 103 -7.81 -5.65 -7.44
C HIS A 103 -9.33 -5.82 -7.33
N ILE A 104 -9.81 -6.96 -6.80
CA ILE A 104 -11.25 -7.19 -6.61
C ILE A 104 -11.85 -6.15 -5.65
N ILE A 105 -11.21 -5.94 -4.50
CA ILE A 105 -11.71 -4.99 -3.49
C ILE A 105 -11.78 -3.57 -4.06
N ILE A 106 -10.77 -3.14 -4.80
CA ILE A 106 -10.74 -1.81 -5.43
C ILE A 106 -11.81 -1.70 -6.51
N ASN A 107 -11.95 -2.70 -7.38
CA ASN A 107 -12.97 -2.70 -8.43
C ASN A 107 -14.39 -2.69 -7.85
N HIS A 108 -14.62 -3.45 -6.77
CA HIS A 108 -15.88 -3.44 -6.04
C HIS A 108 -16.14 -2.05 -5.44
N ALA A 109 -15.16 -1.47 -4.74
CA ALA A 109 -15.29 -0.13 -4.18
C ALA A 109 -15.65 0.93 -5.24
N VAL A 110 -15.00 0.87 -6.41
CA VAL A 110 -15.28 1.78 -7.53
C VAL A 110 -16.67 1.55 -8.11
N LYS A 111 -17.05 0.29 -8.38
CA LYS A 111 -18.35 -0.09 -8.96
C LYS A 111 -19.52 0.39 -8.10
N TYR A 112 -19.41 0.21 -6.79
CA TYR A 112 -20.47 0.57 -5.83
C TYR A 112 -20.25 1.94 -5.16
N LYS A 113 -19.30 2.74 -5.68
CA LYS A 113 -19.03 4.14 -5.28
C LYS A 113 -18.69 4.32 -3.79
N TYR A 114 -18.05 3.32 -3.17
CA TYR A 114 -17.48 3.48 -1.84
C TYR A 114 -16.34 4.50 -1.86
N GLN A 115 -16.24 5.30 -0.80
CA GLN A 115 -15.26 6.38 -0.69
C GLN A 115 -14.01 5.98 0.09
N ALA A 116 -14.10 4.96 0.94
CA ALA A 116 -12.93 4.38 1.59
C ALA A 116 -12.96 2.85 1.61
N ILE A 117 -11.80 2.24 1.47
CA ILE A 117 -11.54 0.84 1.80
C ILE A 117 -10.78 0.82 3.11
N ILE A 118 -11.26 0.08 4.10
CA ILE A 118 -10.59 -0.10 5.38
C ILE A 118 -10.09 -1.54 5.50
N THR A 119 -8.85 -1.72 5.93
CA THR A 119 -8.23 -3.03 6.10
C THR A 119 -7.57 -3.14 7.47
N ALA A 120 -7.52 -4.34 8.03
CA ALA A 120 -7.00 -4.60 9.37
C ALA A 120 -5.49 -4.82 9.42
N HIS A 121 -4.71 -4.12 8.58
CA HIS A 121 -3.25 -4.25 8.65
C HIS A 121 -2.72 -3.62 9.95
N THR A 122 -1.80 -4.33 10.58
CA THR A 122 -1.21 -4.08 11.89
C THR A 122 0.24 -3.61 11.79
N LYS A 123 0.84 -3.23 12.93
CA LYS A 123 2.26 -2.90 13.04
C LYS A 123 3.16 -4.06 12.64
N THR A 124 2.76 -5.29 12.98
CA THR A 124 3.47 -6.49 12.54
C THR A 124 3.44 -6.62 11.02
N ASP A 125 2.31 -6.35 10.36
CA ASP A 125 2.20 -6.39 8.90
C ASP A 125 3.10 -5.35 8.22
N ARG A 126 3.25 -4.17 8.85
CA ARG A 126 4.12 -3.08 8.39
C ARG A 126 5.58 -3.50 8.37
N ILE A 127 6.06 -4.09 9.46
CA ILE A 127 7.45 -4.55 9.60
C ILE A 127 7.74 -5.73 8.67
N GLU A 128 6.82 -6.68 8.54
CA GLU A 128 6.95 -7.79 7.59
C GLU A 128 7.06 -7.31 6.15
N THR A 129 6.19 -6.37 5.76
CA THR A 129 6.21 -5.79 4.41
C THR A 129 7.54 -5.07 4.16
N PHE A 130 8.05 -4.33 5.15
CA PHE A 130 9.36 -3.70 5.08
C PHE A 130 10.48 -4.72 4.83
N PHE A 131 10.60 -5.77 5.65
CA PHE A 131 11.64 -6.79 5.46
C PHE A 131 11.50 -7.53 4.14
N GLN A 132 10.28 -7.89 3.74
CA GLN A 132 10.05 -8.53 2.44
C GLN A 132 10.53 -7.68 1.27
N ASN A 133 10.26 -6.37 1.31
CA ASN A 133 10.70 -5.45 0.26
C ASN A 133 12.20 -5.21 0.33
N LEU A 134 12.76 -5.06 1.53
CA LEU A 134 14.20 -4.87 1.74
C LEU A 134 15.00 -6.05 1.17
N ILE A 135 14.61 -7.29 1.49
CA ILE A 135 15.27 -8.51 1.02
C ILE A 135 15.20 -8.65 -0.51
N LYS A 136 14.11 -8.19 -1.14
CA LYS A 136 13.97 -8.21 -2.61
C LYS A 136 14.77 -7.11 -3.32
N GLY A 137 15.34 -6.18 -2.57
CA GLY A 137 15.83 -4.91 -3.09
C GLY A 137 14.68 -3.95 -3.35
N THR A 138 14.67 -2.81 -2.68
CA THR A 138 13.58 -1.84 -2.79
C THR A 138 14.08 -0.41 -2.73
N SER A 139 13.32 0.51 -3.32
CA SER A 139 13.48 1.94 -3.10
C SER A 139 12.82 2.36 -1.78
N ILE A 140 13.03 3.61 -1.38
CA ILE A 140 12.34 4.18 -0.23
C ILE A 140 10.81 4.10 -0.36
N ASP A 141 10.28 4.14 -1.59
CA ASP A 141 8.85 3.99 -1.87
C ASP A 141 8.32 2.60 -1.51
N GLY A 142 9.08 1.55 -1.80
CA GLY A 142 8.69 0.20 -1.43
C GLY A 142 8.93 -0.09 0.05
N ALA A 143 10.02 0.43 0.63
CA ALA A 143 10.28 0.33 2.06
C ALA A 143 9.13 0.97 2.89
N THR A 144 8.61 2.11 2.44
CA THR A 144 7.54 2.88 3.11
C THR A 144 6.13 2.59 2.57
N SER A 145 5.95 1.49 1.83
CA SER A 145 4.72 1.22 1.07
C SER A 145 3.45 1.00 1.90
N LEU A 146 3.58 0.56 3.16
CA LEU A 146 2.44 0.27 4.04
C LEU A 146 2.16 1.46 4.98
N THR A 147 1.46 2.48 4.45
CA THR A 147 1.06 3.69 5.19
C THR A 147 -0.33 3.58 5.82
N ILE A 148 -0.60 4.44 6.80
CA ILE A 148 -1.91 4.53 7.49
C ILE A 148 -3.06 4.84 6.55
N SER A 149 -2.83 5.71 5.57
CA SER A 149 -3.80 6.02 4.53
C SER A 149 -3.10 6.31 3.21
N ARG A 150 -3.79 6.02 2.11
CA ARG A 150 -3.36 6.34 0.75
C ARG A 150 -4.57 6.69 -0.10
N LYS A 151 -4.46 7.77 -0.87
CA LYS A 151 -5.45 8.12 -1.89
C LYS A 151 -5.27 7.21 -3.10
N LEU A 152 -6.29 6.42 -3.45
CA LEU A 152 -6.29 5.56 -4.65
C LEU A 152 -6.80 6.31 -5.88
N SER A 153 -7.78 7.19 -5.69
CA SER A 153 -8.30 8.07 -6.73
C SER A 153 -8.83 9.36 -6.08
N ASN A 154 -9.35 10.29 -6.89
CA ASN A 154 -10.00 11.50 -6.35
C ASN A 154 -11.17 11.23 -5.41
N LYS A 155 -11.77 10.04 -5.48
CA LYS A 155 -12.97 9.68 -4.70
C LYS A 155 -12.79 8.47 -3.81
N LEU A 156 -11.62 7.83 -3.81
CA LEU A 156 -11.38 6.57 -3.09
C LEU A 156 -10.09 6.62 -2.27
N TYR A 157 -10.22 6.30 -0.99
CA TYR A 157 -9.11 6.16 -0.04
C TYR A 157 -8.92 4.70 0.37
N LEU A 158 -7.69 4.31 0.70
CA LEU A 158 -7.36 3.06 1.37
C LEU A 158 -6.81 3.39 2.75
N MET A 159 -7.37 2.80 3.79
CA MET A 159 -7.08 3.07 5.19
C MET A 159 -6.66 1.80 5.93
N ARG A 160 -5.71 1.96 6.86
CA ARG A 160 -5.14 0.91 7.71
C ARG A 160 -5.09 1.43 9.14
N PRO A 161 -6.25 1.57 9.81
CA PRO A 161 -6.29 2.17 11.13
C PRO A 161 -5.48 1.43 12.20
N LEU A 162 -5.22 0.13 12.03
CA LEU A 162 -4.49 -0.68 13.00
C LEU A 162 -2.97 -0.69 12.76
N ILE A 163 -2.46 0.08 11.80
CA ILE A 163 -1.09 -0.03 11.28
C ILE A 163 0.01 0.21 12.31
N ASP A 164 -0.30 0.89 13.42
CA ASP A 164 0.64 1.15 14.52
C ASP A 164 0.21 0.46 15.82
N ILE A 165 -0.77 -0.44 15.76
CA ILE A 165 -1.22 -1.23 16.91
C ILE A 165 -0.45 -2.56 16.95
N ASP A 166 0.03 -2.90 18.14
CA ASP A 166 0.72 -4.15 18.40
C ASP A 166 -0.24 -5.34 18.46
N ARG A 167 0.26 -6.51 18.05
CA ARG A 167 -0.53 -7.75 18.02
C ARG A 167 -1.02 -8.17 19.41
N VAL A 168 -0.26 -7.84 20.46
CA VAL A 168 -0.62 -8.13 21.85
C VAL A 168 -1.88 -7.36 22.24
N ASP A 169 -1.97 -6.08 21.87
CA ASP A 169 -3.15 -5.24 22.15
C ASP A 169 -4.39 -5.74 21.40
N ILE A 170 -4.22 -6.17 20.15
CA ILE A 170 -5.30 -6.78 19.36
C ILE A 170 -5.79 -8.06 20.03
N SER A 171 -4.87 -8.94 20.43
CA SER A 171 -5.21 -10.20 21.10
C SER A 171 -5.95 -9.94 22.42
N TRP A 172 -5.45 -9.02 23.24
CA TRP A 172 -6.12 -8.65 24.49
C TRP A 172 -7.52 -8.08 24.25
N PHE A 173 -7.67 -7.21 23.25
CA PHE A 173 -8.97 -6.65 22.90
C PHE A 173 -9.95 -7.71 22.43
N CYS A 174 -9.53 -8.62 21.53
CA CYS A 174 -10.40 -9.71 21.09
C CYS A 174 -10.84 -10.60 22.25
N ARG A 175 -9.96 -10.88 23.23
CA ARG A 175 -10.32 -11.63 24.44
C ARG A 175 -11.31 -10.86 25.32
N LYS A 176 -11.07 -9.57 25.53
CA LYS A 176 -11.96 -8.71 26.34
C LYS A 176 -13.40 -8.67 25.79
N TYR A 177 -13.55 -8.66 24.47
CA TYR A 177 -14.85 -8.62 23.80
C TYR A 177 -15.37 -10.01 23.37
N CYS A 178 -14.70 -11.10 23.78
CA CYS A 178 -15.05 -12.48 23.42
C CYS A 178 -15.29 -12.68 21.91
N LEU A 179 -14.44 -12.06 21.08
CA LEU A 179 -14.63 -12.09 19.62
C LEU A 179 -14.38 -13.50 19.07
N PRO A 180 -15.23 -14.01 18.16
CA PRO A 180 -15.16 -15.38 17.68
C PRO A 180 -14.11 -15.51 16.55
N ILE A 181 -12.84 -15.58 16.92
CA ILE A 181 -11.71 -15.61 15.98
C ILE A 181 -11.69 -16.92 15.17
N TRP A 182 -11.65 -16.79 13.85
CA TRP A 182 -11.33 -17.93 12.98
C TRP A 182 -9.81 -18.21 13.03
N SER A 183 -9.44 -19.40 13.49
CA SER A 183 -8.03 -19.83 13.56
C SER A 183 -7.58 -20.41 12.23
N ASP A 184 -6.66 -19.73 11.56
CA ASP A 184 -6.08 -20.19 10.30
C ASP A 184 -4.71 -20.84 10.54
N LEU A 185 -4.63 -22.16 10.36
CA LEU A 185 -3.42 -22.97 10.50
C LEU A 185 -2.28 -22.53 9.56
N THR A 186 -2.60 -21.96 8.40
CA THR A 186 -1.58 -21.52 7.44
C THR A 186 -0.74 -20.37 7.96
N ASN A 187 -1.24 -19.62 8.96
CA ASN A 187 -0.48 -18.57 9.63
C ASN A 187 0.74 -19.11 10.39
N TYR A 188 0.81 -20.42 10.65
CA TYR A 188 1.91 -21.05 11.37
C TYR A 188 2.92 -21.75 10.45
N TYR A 189 2.67 -21.77 9.13
CA TYR A 189 3.55 -22.46 8.19
C TYR A 189 4.78 -21.64 7.84
N LEU A 190 5.97 -22.11 8.25
CA LEU A 190 7.25 -21.39 8.09
C LEU A 190 7.86 -21.46 6.68
N TYR A 191 7.30 -22.25 5.76
CA TYR A 191 7.67 -22.17 4.34
C TYR A 191 7.18 -20.87 3.69
N ILE A 192 6.15 -20.24 4.29
CA ILE A 192 5.68 -18.92 3.91
C ILE A 192 6.67 -17.87 4.47
N LYS A 193 7.36 -17.16 3.57
CA LYS A 193 8.42 -16.18 3.92
C LYS A 193 7.95 -15.15 4.94
N ARG A 194 6.68 -14.74 4.87
CA ARG A 194 6.06 -13.80 5.80
C ARG A 194 6.00 -14.34 7.23
N ASN A 195 5.50 -15.56 7.38
CA ASN A 195 5.43 -16.23 8.67
C ASN A 195 6.84 -16.46 9.22
N ARG A 196 7.80 -16.79 8.36
CA ARG A 196 9.21 -16.91 8.79
C ARG A 196 9.75 -15.59 9.37
N ILE A 197 9.50 -14.46 8.71
CA ILE A 197 9.88 -13.14 9.25
C ILE A 197 9.22 -12.91 10.62
N ARG A 198 7.93 -13.25 10.76
CA ARG A 198 7.14 -13.08 11.98
C ARG A 198 7.62 -13.94 13.15
N TYR A 199 7.92 -15.21 12.92
CA TYR A 199 8.17 -16.21 13.96
C TYR A 199 9.65 -16.48 14.21
N GLU A 200 10.53 -16.20 13.25
CA GLU A 200 11.97 -16.41 13.39
C GLU A 200 12.72 -15.08 13.43
N LEU A 201 12.66 -14.27 12.37
CA LEU A 201 13.51 -13.09 12.23
C LEU A 201 13.21 -11.99 13.26
N ILE A 202 11.96 -11.57 13.39
CA ILE A 202 11.58 -10.50 14.33
C ILE A 202 11.86 -10.91 15.78
N PRO A 203 11.48 -12.12 16.25
CA PRO A 203 11.84 -12.58 17.59
C PRO A 203 13.36 -12.67 17.80
N TYR A 204 14.11 -13.14 16.80
CA TYR A 204 15.57 -13.19 16.87
C TYR A 204 16.18 -11.79 17.07
N LEU A 205 15.73 -10.79 16.30
CA LEU A 205 16.18 -9.42 16.45
C LEU A 205 15.82 -8.84 17.82
N ASN A 206 14.61 -9.12 18.32
CA ASN A 206 14.18 -8.64 19.63
C ASN A 206 14.98 -9.28 20.78
N ASN A 207 15.29 -10.57 20.68
CA ASN A 207 15.96 -11.31 21.77
C ASN A 207 17.47 -11.08 21.80
N TYR A 208 18.14 -10.97 20.65
CA TYR A 208 19.59 -10.96 20.58
C TYR A 208 20.21 -9.59 20.26
N PHE A 209 19.42 -8.63 19.75
CA PHE A 209 19.94 -7.31 19.41
C PHE A 209 19.30 -6.20 20.24
N ASN A 210 17.97 -6.04 20.16
CA ASN A 210 17.27 -4.99 20.88
C ASN A 210 15.76 -5.29 20.96
N ASN A 211 15.21 -5.33 22.17
CA ASN A 211 13.78 -5.59 22.41
C ASN A 211 12.82 -4.53 21.85
N LYS A 212 13.33 -3.37 21.43
CA LYS A 212 12.58 -2.27 20.79
C LYS A 212 12.76 -2.20 19.27
N VAL A 213 13.26 -3.26 18.62
CA VAL A 213 13.46 -3.27 17.16
C VAL A 213 12.18 -2.90 16.41
N ASN A 214 11.02 -3.41 16.83
CA ASN A 214 9.74 -3.12 16.18
C ASN A 214 9.39 -1.62 16.22
N ASP A 215 9.59 -0.96 17.36
CA ASP A 215 9.33 0.47 17.54
C ASP A 215 10.32 1.30 16.72
N ASN A 216 11.61 0.96 16.81
CA ASN A 216 12.67 1.65 16.07
C ASN A 216 12.45 1.57 14.56
N LEU A 217 12.05 0.41 14.05
CA LEU A 217 11.71 0.23 12.63
C LEU A 217 10.48 1.04 12.24
N THR A 218 9.44 1.07 13.10
CA THR A 218 8.23 1.87 12.85
C THR A 218 8.58 3.36 12.74
N HIS A 219 9.37 3.88 13.68
CA HIS A 219 9.86 5.27 13.64
C HIS A 219 10.73 5.57 12.42
N PHE A 220 11.64 4.66 12.06
CA PHE A 220 12.44 4.78 10.84
C PHE A 220 11.55 4.87 9.59
N LEU A 221 10.51 4.03 9.51
CA LEU A 221 9.57 4.02 8.40
C LEU A 221 8.72 5.30 8.36
N ASP A 222 8.32 5.85 9.51
CA ASP A 222 7.57 7.12 9.58
C ASP A 222 8.41 8.28 9.05
N ARG A 223 9.63 8.43 9.56
CA ARG A 223 10.57 9.47 9.12
C ARG A 223 10.90 9.33 7.64
N SER A 224 11.24 8.13 7.22
CA SER A 224 11.51 7.80 5.81
C SER A 224 10.33 8.16 4.92
N ASN A 225 9.09 7.91 5.37
CA ASN A 225 7.90 8.23 4.59
C ASN A 225 7.70 9.76 4.47
N GLN A 226 7.95 10.53 5.53
CA GLN A 226 7.87 11.98 5.49
C GLN A 226 8.88 12.60 4.52
N GLU A 227 10.15 12.19 4.61
CA GLU A 227 11.20 12.62 3.69
C GLU A 227 10.88 12.21 2.24
N ASN A 228 10.33 11.01 2.07
CA ASN A 228 9.93 10.49 0.78
C ASN A 228 8.78 11.31 0.16
N GLU A 229 7.73 11.61 0.92
CA GLU A 229 6.61 12.43 0.46
C GLU A 229 7.06 13.84 0.03
N TYR A 230 7.97 14.46 0.79
CA TYR A 230 8.56 15.75 0.40
C TYR A 230 9.28 15.66 -0.95
N LEU A 231 10.10 14.62 -1.15
CA LEU A 231 10.78 14.42 -2.43
C LEU A 231 9.80 14.12 -3.57
N LYS A 232 8.71 13.38 -3.34
CA LYS A 232 7.67 13.15 -4.36
C LYS A 232 6.97 14.44 -4.77
N GLN A 233 6.62 15.29 -3.82
CA GLN A 233 5.98 16.58 -4.09
C GLN A 233 6.89 17.48 -4.92
N ASN A 234 8.18 17.57 -4.57
CA ASN A 234 9.15 18.32 -5.36
C ASN A 234 9.37 17.71 -6.75
N THR A 235 9.42 16.38 -6.85
CA THR A 235 9.49 15.67 -8.14
C THR A 235 8.30 16.06 -9.02
N LEU A 236 7.08 16.01 -8.50
CA LEU A 236 5.86 16.36 -9.24
C LEU A 236 5.85 17.83 -9.67
N LYS A 237 6.21 18.75 -8.76
CA LYS A 237 6.28 20.19 -9.05
C LYS A 237 7.26 20.48 -10.19
N LEU A 238 8.48 19.93 -10.10
CA LEU A 238 9.50 20.08 -11.13
C LEU A 238 9.12 19.41 -12.44
N TYR A 239 8.49 18.24 -12.39
CA TYR A 239 8.01 17.55 -13.58
C TYR A 239 6.97 18.37 -14.35
N ILE A 240 5.99 18.93 -13.64
CA ILE A 240 4.95 19.78 -14.25
C ILE A 240 5.57 21.04 -14.87
N SER A 241 6.57 21.67 -14.22
CA SER A 241 7.23 22.87 -14.76
C SER A 241 8.23 22.59 -15.88
N SER A 242 8.74 21.37 -16.00
CA SER A 242 9.75 20.99 -17.01
C SER A 242 9.17 20.21 -18.20
N ARG A 243 7.93 19.71 -18.13
CA ARG A 243 7.31 19.00 -19.25
C ARG A 243 6.88 19.97 -20.36
N HIS A 244 6.97 19.52 -21.60
CA HIS A 244 6.43 20.26 -22.73
C HIS A 244 4.90 20.16 -22.76
N SER A 245 4.20 21.23 -23.17
CA SER A 245 2.73 21.28 -23.16
C SER A 245 2.08 20.44 -24.26
N LYS A 246 2.74 20.30 -25.42
CA LYS A 246 2.19 19.63 -26.62
C LYS A 246 2.85 18.29 -26.98
N TYR A 247 4.08 18.05 -26.56
CA TYR A 247 4.89 16.92 -27.03
C TYR A 247 5.33 16.09 -25.84
N ILE A 248 5.64 14.80 -26.07
CA ILE A 248 6.27 13.95 -25.05
C ILE A 248 7.73 14.36 -24.91
N ALA A 249 7.94 15.44 -24.17
CA ALA A 249 9.24 16.05 -24.00
C ALA A 249 9.44 16.64 -22.60
N LEU A 250 10.69 16.61 -22.16
CA LEU A 250 11.12 17.08 -20.85
C LEU A 250 12.32 18.00 -21.02
N ASN A 251 12.23 19.21 -20.46
CA ASN A 251 13.33 20.16 -20.42
C ASN A 251 14.38 19.66 -19.43
N TYR A 252 15.41 18.99 -19.94
CA TYR A 252 16.42 18.37 -19.09
C TYR A 252 17.39 19.39 -18.49
N THR A 253 17.49 20.62 -19.01
CA THR A 253 18.42 21.63 -18.47
C THR A 253 17.94 22.14 -17.12
N VAL A 254 16.64 22.18 -16.88
CA VAL A 254 16.07 22.44 -15.54
C VAL A 254 16.26 21.24 -14.61
N VAL A 255 16.22 20.02 -15.15
CA VAL A 255 16.35 18.80 -14.37
C VAL A 255 17.80 18.59 -13.90
N ILE A 256 18.78 18.83 -14.77
CA ILE A 256 20.19 18.56 -14.48
C ILE A 256 20.79 19.48 -13.41
N THR A 257 20.17 20.65 -13.15
CA THR A 257 20.59 21.54 -12.06
C THR A 257 20.16 21.03 -10.68
N GLN A 258 19.29 20.03 -10.63
CA GLN A 258 18.80 19.45 -9.38
C GLN A 258 19.74 18.35 -8.88
N HIS A 259 19.62 17.98 -7.60
CA HIS A 259 20.34 16.83 -7.06
C HIS A 259 19.97 15.52 -7.80
N TYR A 260 20.89 14.57 -7.91
CA TYR A 260 20.69 13.27 -8.60
C TYR A 260 19.41 12.53 -8.15
N ALA A 261 19.06 12.64 -6.86
CA ALA A 261 17.84 12.06 -6.31
C ALA A 261 16.56 12.60 -6.99
N LEU A 262 16.50 13.87 -7.37
CA LEU A 262 15.37 14.42 -8.13
C LEU A 262 15.48 14.11 -9.62
N GLN A 263 16.70 14.17 -10.18
CA GLN A 263 16.92 13.81 -11.59
C GLN A 263 16.41 12.41 -11.92
N SER A 264 16.85 11.41 -11.14
CA SER A 264 16.44 10.02 -11.28
C SER A 264 14.92 9.84 -11.15
N ARG A 265 14.29 10.51 -10.17
CA ARG A 265 12.84 10.43 -9.95
C ARG A 265 12.02 11.09 -11.04
N ILE A 266 12.46 12.24 -11.56
CA ILE A 266 11.79 12.93 -12.66
C ILE A 266 11.87 12.07 -13.94
N LEU A 267 13.03 11.48 -14.23
CA LEU A 267 13.15 10.56 -15.36
C LEU A 267 12.25 9.33 -15.18
N GLN A 268 12.26 8.71 -14.00
CA GLN A 268 11.36 7.59 -13.70
C GLN A 268 9.89 7.97 -13.93
N LEU A 269 9.48 9.13 -13.43
CA LEU A 269 8.13 9.64 -13.58
C LEU A 269 7.78 9.96 -15.04
N PHE A 270 8.70 10.56 -15.80
CA PHE A 270 8.50 10.88 -17.22
C PHE A 270 8.23 9.63 -18.06
N PHE A 271 9.03 8.57 -17.90
CA PHE A 271 8.82 7.33 -18.63
C PHE A 271 7.57 6.57 -18.15
N TYR A 272 7.32 6.56 -16.84
CA TYR A 272 6.14 5.90 -16.30
C TYR A 272 4.83 6.59 -16.74
N HIS A 273 4.76 7.92 -16.65
CA HIS A 273 3.58 8.70 -17.02
C HIS A 273 3.21 8.54 -18.51
N ASN A 274 4.20 8.53 -19.40
CA ASN A 274 3.94 8.54 -20.85
C ASN A 274 3.88 7.14 -21.48
N PHE A 275 4.56 6.14 -20.89
CA PHE A 275 4.70 4.81 -21.50
C PHE A 275 4.33 3.67 -20.55
N ASN A 276 3.99 3.95 -19.29
CA ASN A 276 3.82 2.93 -18.24
C ASN A 276 5.06 2.04 -18.09
N LEU A 277 6.26 2.61 -18.33
CA LEU A 277 7.54 1.92 -18.27
C LEU A 277 8.40 2.40 -17.11
N LEU A 278 8.95 1.45 -16.36
CA LEU A 278 10.00 1.71 -15.39
C LEU A 278 11.37 1.56 -16.06
N ILE A 279 12.22 2.58 -15.97
CA ILE A 279 13.59 2.56 -16.47
C ILE A 279 14.55 1.99 -15.42
N THR A 280 15.63 1.36 -15.86
CA THR A 280 16.67 0.81 -14.98
C THR A 280 17.61 1.91 -14.49
N ASN A 281 18.28 1.69 -13.36
CA ASN A 281 19.29 2.64 -12.87
C ASN A 281 20.43 2.86 -13.87
N THR A 282 20.80 1.81 -14.63
CA THR A 282 21.78 1.91 -15.72
C THR A 282 21.33 2.89 -16.81
N MET A 283 20.05 2.84 -17.21
CA MET A 283 19.47 3.75 -18.19
C MET A 283 19.39 5.19 -17.66
N ILE A 284 19.00 5.37 -16.39
CA ILE A 284 19.00 6.68 -15.73
C ILE A 284 20.38 7.32 -15.79
N ILE A 285 21.42 6.58 -15.42
CA ILE A 285 22.81 7.06 -15.44
C ILE A 285 23.24 7.39 -16.87
N GLN A 286 22.87 6.57 -17.87
CA GLN A 286 23.17 6.84 -19.28
C GLN A 286 22.52 8.15 -19.77
N LEU A 287 21.25 8.38 -19.43
CA LEU A 287 20.53 9.60 -19.78
C LEU A 287 21.14 10.83 -19.12
N ILE A 288 21.43 10.77 -17.83
CA ILE A 288 22.04 11.89 -17.09
C ILE A 288 23.43 12.22 -17.66
N LYS A 289 24.26 11.20 -17.95
CA LYS A 289 25.55 11.40 -18.63
C LYS A 289 25.39 12.04 -20.01
N ALA A 290 24.33 11.67 -20.76
CA ALA A 290 24.05 12.27 -22.06
C ALA A 290 23.66 13.75 -21.94
N PHE A 291 22.90 14.13 -20.91
CA PHE A 291 22.53 15.53 -20.64
C PHE A 291 23.75 16.42 -20.32
N CYS A 292 24.76 15.91 -19.62
CA CYS A 292 25.97 16.67 -19.30
C CYS A 292 26.85 16.97 -20.52
N LYS A 293 26.79 16.14 -21.57
CA LYS A 293 27.63 16.30 -22.78
C LYS A 293 27.03 17.36 -23.70
N LYS A 294 27.50 18.61 -23.60
CA LYS A 294 27.20 19.72 -24.52
C LYS A 294 27.58 19.35 -25.97
N ASN A 295 26.62 18.88 -26.76
CA ASN A 295 26.77 18.74 -28.21
C ASN A 295 25.62 19.45 -28.89
N THR A 296 25.92 20.20 -29.95
CA THR A 296 24.95 20.91 -30.80
C THR A 296 24.11 19.99 -31.70
N ASN A 297 24.49 18.71 -31.81
CA ASN A 297 23.83 17.74 -32.68
C ASN A 297 22.82 16.89 -31.92
N ILE A 298 21.70 16.56 -32.58
CA ILE A 298 20.67 15.69 -32.03
C ILE A 298 21.27 14.31 -31.75
N LYS A 299 21.28 13.88 -30.48
CA LYS A 299 21.67 12.50 -30.12
C LYS A 299 20.44 11.61 -30.08
N ILE A 300 20.54 10.43 -30.67
CA ILE A 300 19.49 9.41 -30.65
C ILE A 300 19.96 8.28 -29.76
N LEU A 301 19.22 8.00 -28.69
CA LEU A 301 19.39 6.81 -27.86
C LEU A 301 18.22 5.88 -28.14
N GLN A 302 18.53 4.63 -28.47
CA GLN A 302 17.51 3.60 -28.65
C GLN A 302 17.40 2.79 -27.36
N TRP A 303 16.20 2.75 -26.79
CA TRP A 303 15.92 1.92 -25.62
C TRP A 303 14.62 1.18 -25.83
N ARG A 304 14.72 -0.16 -25.93
CA ARG A 304 13.62 -1.02 -26.38
C ARG A 304 13.10 -0.52 -27.74
N ASN A 305 11.80 -0.23 -27.82
CA ASN A 305 11.12 0.25 -29.03
C ASN A 305 11.05 1.79 -29.07
N LEU A 306 11.63 2.50 -28.11
CA LEU A 306 11.59 3.96 -28.03
C LEU A 306 12.86 4.58 -28.62
N LYS A 307 12.67 5.63 -29.43
CA LYS A 307 13.75 6.50 -29.89
C LYS A 307 13.74 7.78 -29.08
N ILE A 308 14.80 7.98 -28.31
CA ILE A 308 14.97 9.12 -27.42
C ILE A 308 15.89 10.11 -28.12
N TYR A 309 15.35 11.29 -28.45
CA TYR A 309 16.07 12.37 -29.11
C TYR A 309 16.46 13.43 -28.08
N LEU A 310 17.71 13.86 -28.13
CA LEU A 310 18.26 14.91 -27.28
C LEU A 310 18.62 16.10 -28.15
N ASN A 311 18.02 17.26 -27.89
CA ASN A 311 18.45 18.56 -28.42
C ASN A 311 18.92 19.44 -27.25
N ASN A 312 19.55 20.60 -27.49
CA ASN A 312 20.20 21.46 -26.49
C ASN A 312 19.41 21.75 -25.20
N LEU A 313 18.07 21.72 -25.24
CA LEU A 313 17.21 22.02 -24.10
C LEU A 313 16.30 20.86 -23.66
N TRP A 314 16.02 19.90 -24.55
CA TRP A 314 14.88 19.01 -24.42
C TRP A 314 15.27 17.57 -24.74
N ILE A 315 14.68 16.64 -23.99
CA ILE A 315 14.56 15.25 -24.40
C ILE A 315 13.19 15.07 -25.05
N TYR A 316 13.13 14.37 -26.17
CA TYR A 316 11.90 14.03 -26.90
C TYR A 316 11.84 12.52 -27.08
N ILE A 317 10.65 11.94 -27.00
CA ILE A 317 10.43 10.55 -27.37
C ILE A 317 9.42 10.51 -28.51
N ARG A 318 9.80 9.81 -29.58
CA ARG A 318 8.94 9.59 -30.76
C ARG A 318 8.51 8.13 -30.84
#